data_AF-A0A103ZJ47-F1
#
_entry.id   AF-A0A103ZJ47-F1
#
_cell.length_a   1.000
_cell.length_b   1.000
_cell.length_c   1.000
_cell.angle_alpha   90.00
_cell.angle_beta   90.00
_cell.angle_gamma   90.00
#
_symmetry.space_group_name_H-M   'P 1'
#
loop_
_entity.id
_entity.type
_entity.pdbx_description
1 polymer ?
#
loop_
_entity_poly.entity_id
_entity_poly.type
_entity_poly.pdbx_seq_one_letter_code
_entity_poly.pdbx_strand_id
1 'polypeptide(L)'
;MPASSPPAIDSVHRRRGRVAIFVGYARQRPTLRELIVRAQETGHWFLSGTPEQLADAIEARYRAALVDVQSLHGLGQPDQEDLLLNGLLPELRRRDLLDTDYVGGDFRANLKLPALQRETALA
;
A
#
# COMPACT_ATOMS: atom_id res chain seq x y z
N MET A 1 -12.45 -27.80 5.20
CA MET A 1 -12.06 -27.27 3.87
C MET A 1 -13.01 -27.88 2.86
N PRO A 2 -13.57 -27.13 1.89
CA PRO A 2 -14.44 -27.73 0.89
C PRO A 2 -13.64 -28.82 0.13
N ALA A 3 -14.31 -29.91 -0.19
CA ALA A 3 -13.70 -31.13 -0.72
C ALA A 3 -13.22 -31.02 -2.18
N SER A 4 -13.40 -29.87 -2.84
CA SER A 4 -13.02 -29.68 -4.24
C SER A 4 -11.55 -29.28 -4.39
N SER A 5 -10.86 -29.92 -5.33
CA SER A 5 -9.52 -29.53 -5.74
C SER A 5 -9.53 -28.08 -6.27
N PRO A 6 -8.49 -27.27 -5.99
CA PRO A 6 -8.34 -25.96 -6.61
C PRO A 6 -8.35 -26.07 -8.15
N PRO A 7 -8.79 -25.01 -8.87
CA PRO A 7 -8.79 -25.03 -10.33
C PRO A 7 -7.37 -25.16 -10.89
N ALA A 8 -7.25 -25.78 -12.06
CA ALA A 8 -6.00 -25.77 -12.81
C ALA A 8 -5.62 -24.32 -13.18
N ILE A 9 -4.35 -23.95 -13.03
CA ILE A 9 -3.91 -22.56 -13.25
C ILE A 9 -4.18 -22.11 -14.70
N ASP A 10 -4.06 -23.02 -15.66
CA ASP A 10 -4.24 -22.73 -17.08
C ASP A 10 -5.70 -22.49 -17.47
N SER A 11 -6.66 -22.91 -16.64
CA SER A 11 -8.08 -22.59 -16.85
C SER A 11 -8.49 -21.22 -16.29
N VAL A 12 -7.54 -20.47 -15.70
CA VAL A 12 -7.78 -19.15 -15.09
C VAL A 12 -7.37 -18.04 -16.06
N HIS A 13 -8.36 -17.36 -16.64
CA HIS A 13 -8.13 -16.27 -17.61
C HIS A 13 -7.92 -14.88 -16.98
N ARG A 14 -8.25 -14.69 -15.70
CA ARG A 14 -8.02 -13.43 -14.96
C ARG A 14 -7.39 -13.69 -13.60
N ARG A 15 -6.47 -12.81 -13.16
CA ARG A 15 -5.76 -12.93 -11.88
C ARG A 15 -5.02 -14.27 -11.72
N ARG A 16 -4.53 -14.84 -12.83
CA ARG A 16 -3.82 -16.15 -12.88
C ARG A 16 -2.68 -16.23 -11.86
N GLY A 17 -1.85 -15.19 -11.77
CA GLY A 17 -0.77 -15.12 -10.78
C GLY A 17 -1.26 -15.24 -9.33
N ARG A 18 -2.39 -14.58 -9.01
CA ARG A 18 -3.00 -14.63 -7.68
C ARG A 18 -3.51 -16.05 -7.36
N VAL A 19 -4.16 -16.71 -8.32
CA VAL A 19 -4.61 -18.09 -8.12
C VAL A 19 -3.42 -19.04 -7.93
N ALA A 20 -2.33 -18.85 -8.69
CA ALA A 20 -1.11 -19.66 -8.53
C ALA A 20 -0.52 -19.56 -7.11
N ILE A 21 -0.46 -18.35 -6.53
CA ILE A 21 0.01 -18.12 -5.15
C ILE A 21 -0.88 -18.88 -4.16
N PHE A 22 -2.20 -18.70 -4.23
CA PHE A 22 -3.14 -19.33 -3.31
C PHE A 22 -3.18 -20.86 -3.41
N VAL A 23 -3.08 -21.40 -4.63
CA VAL A 23 -2.92 -22.84 -4.86
C VAL A 23 -1.62 -23.35 -4.24
N GLY A 24 -0.54 -22.58 -4.37
CA GLY A 24 0.73 -22.85 -3.69
C GLY A 24 0.58 -22.94 -2.17
N TYR A 25 -0.09 -21.97 -1.54
CA TYR A 25 -0.36 -21.99 -0.10
C TYR A 25 -1.23 -23.17 0.31
N ALA A 26 -2.33 -23.44 -0.40
CA ALA A 26 -3.25 -24.53 -0.08
C ALA A 26 -2.57 -25.90 -0.16
N ARG A 27 -1.65 -26.11 -1.11
CA ARG A 27 -0.89 -27.36 -1.26
C ARG A 27 0.03 -27.65 -0.07
N GLN A 28 0.46 -26.63 0.68
CA GLN A 28 1.25 -26.78 1.91
C GLN A 28 0.39 -27.23 3.11
N ARG A 29 -0.93 -27.32 2.95
CA ARG A 29 -1.91 -27.71 3.98
C ARG A 29 -1.82 -26.91 5.29
N PRO A 30 -1.74 -25.56 5.25
CA PRO A 30 -1.79 -24.74 6.45
C PRO A 30 -3.17 -24.84 7.12
N THR A 31 -3.23 -24.45 8.39
CA THR A 31 -4.51 -24.19 9.06
C THR A 31 -5.26 -23.05 8.38
N LEU A 32 -6.59 -22.96 8.60
CA LEU A 32 -7.39 -21.87 8.05
C LEU A 32 -6.87 -20.50 8.48
N ARG A 33 -6.43 -20.37 9.74
CA ARG A 33 -5.85 -19.13 10.27
C ARG A 33 -4.61 -18.71 9.48
N GLU A 34 -3.68 -19.64 9.28
CA GLU A 34 -2.44 -19.36 8.53
C GLU A 34 -2.74 -19.02 7.07
N LEU A 35 -3.71 -19.68 6.45
CA LEU A 35 -4.13 -19.36 5.08
C LEU A 35 -4.70 -17.92 5.00
N ILE A 36 -5.52 -17.52 5.97
CA ILE A 36 -6.06 -16.15 6.06
C ILE A 36 -4.94 -15.11 6.23
N VAL A 37 -3.95 -15.38 7.08
CA VAL A 37 -2.81 -14.48 7.28
C VAL A 37 -2.00 -14.35 5.99
N ARG A 38 -1.62 -15.48 5.37
CA ARG A 38 -0.85 -15.48 4.10
C ARG A 38 -1.62 -14.87 2.93
N ALA A 39 -2.95 -14.87 2.98
CA ALA A 39 -3.80 -14.26 1.96
C ALA A 39 -3.73 -12.72 1.93
N GLN A 40 -3.24 -12.10 3.00
CA GLN A 40 -3.14 -10.64 3.07
C GLN A 40 -1.97 -10.12 2.21
N GLU A 41 -0.94 -10.93 1.99
CA GLU A 41 0.25 -10.59 1.21
C GLU A 41 0.03 -10.85 -0.29
N THR A 42 -0.78 -10.02 -0.96
CA THR A 42 -1.15 -10.25 -2.38
C THR A 42 -0.74 -9.15 -3.37
N GLY A 43 0.24 -8.32 -3.00
CA GLY A 43 0.92 -7.41 -3.94
C GLY A 43 1.06 -5.96 -3.49
N HIS A 44 0.51 -5.60 -2.33
CA HIS A 44 0.77 -4.32 -1.67
C HIS A 44 1.40 -4.57 -0.32
N TRP A 45 2.23 -3.64 0.13
CA TRP A 45 2.71 -3.66 1.50
C TRP A 45 1.53 -3.45 2.45
N PHE A 46 1.39 -4.36 3.41
CA PHE A 46 0.30 -4.34 4.39
C PHE A 46 0.91 -4.41 5.79
N LEU A 47 0.34 -3.62 6.71
CA LEU A 47 0.71 -3.58 8.10
C LEU A 47 -0.54 -3.26 8.94
N SER A 48 -0.56 -3.71 10.18
CA SER A 48 -1.59 -3.37 11.16
C SER A 48 -0.93 -3.07 12.50
N GLY A 49 -1.36 -2.02 13.18
CA GLY A 49 -0.77 -1.58 14.44
C GLY A 49 -1.30 -0.22 14.87
N THR A 50 -0.71 0.32 15.94
CA THR A 50 -0.96 1.69 16.40
C THR A 50 -0.37 2.72 15.44
N PRO A 51 -0.78 3.99 15.49
CA PRO A 51 -0.18 5.06 14.69
C PRO A 51 1.35 5.11 14.76
N GLU A 52 1.93 4.91 15.93
CA GLU A 52 3.38 4.92 16.15
C GLU A 52 4.06 3.73 15.46
N GLN A 53 3.47 2.54 15.55
CA GLN A 53 4.00 1.35 14.89
C GLN A 53 3.94 1.46 13.36
N LEU A 54 2.87 2.07 12.84
CA LEU A 54 2.73 2.35 11.41
C LEU A 54 3.78 3.40 10.97
N ALA A 55 3.97 4.47 11.75
CA ALA A 55 4.97 5.49 11.48
C ALA A 55 6.40 4.94 11.53
N ASP A 56 6.73 4.08 12.50
CA ASP A 56 8.03 3.39 12.59
C ASP A 56 8.34 2.61 11.29
N ALA A 57 7.35 1.89 10.78
CA ALA A 57 7.53 1.06 9.60
C ALA A 57 7.61 1.88 8.30
N ILE A 58 6.88 3.00 8.21
CA ILE A 58 6.99 3.96 7.10
C ILE A 58 8.38 4.61 7.13
N GLU A 59 8.82 5.07 8.30
CA GLU A 59 10.13 5.69 8.51
C GLU A 59 11.27 4.76 8.09
N ALA A 60 11.22 3.49 8.51
CA ALA A 60 12.23 2.50 8.16
C ALA A 60 12.36 2.34 6.63
N ARG A 61 11.24 2.31 5.90
CA ARG A 61 11.23 2.21 4.43
C ARG A 61 11.75 3.49 3.75
N TYR A 62 11.32 4.64 4.24
CA TYR A 62 11.75 5.93 3.73
C TYR A 62 13.27 6.14 3.91
N ARG A 63 13.77 5.91 5.13
CA ARG A 63 15.22 6.04 5.44
C ARG A 63 16.09 5.03 4.72
N ALA A 64 15.53 3.86 4.37
CA ALA A 64 16.20 2.87 3.55
C ALA A 64 16.15 3.18 2.03
N ALA A 65 15.59 4.34 1.63
CA ALA A 65 15.42 4.75 0.24
C ALA A 65 14.69 3.71 -0.63
N LEU A 66 13.75 2.96 -0.04
CA LEU A 66 12.99 1.94 -0.75
C LEU A 66 11.87 2.53 -1.62
N VAL A 67 11.37 3.71 -1.25
CA VAL A 67 10.30 4.43 -1.94
C VAL A 67 10.47 5.94 -1.78
N ASP A 68 10.17 6.71 -2.82
CA ASP A 68 10.05 8.17 -2.76
C ASP A 68 8.61 8.62 -2.45
N VAL A 69 7.63 7.79 -2.82
CA VAL A 69 6.19 8.06 -2.62
C VAL A 69 5.52 6.82 -2.06
N GLN A 70 4.82 6.98 -0.93
CA GLN A 70 3.97 5.96 -0.33
C GLN A 70 2.50 6.42 -0.44
N SER A 71 1.70 5.67 -1.18
CA SER A 71 0.25 5.86 -1.18
C SER A 71 -0.37 5.06 -0.03
N LEU A 72 -1.36 5.64 0.66
CA LEU A 72 -2.12 4.99 1.72
C LEU A 72 -3.51 4.61 1.18
N HIS A 73 -3.95 3.40 1.50
CA HIS A 73 -5.35 3.02 1.35
C HIS A 73 -6.13 3.42 2.61
N GLY A 74 -7.46 3.54 2.50
CA GLY A 74 -8.35 3.74 3.65
C GLY A 74 -8.85 5.17 3.87
N LEU A 75 -8.30 6.16 3.18
CA LEU A 75 -8.89 7.50 3.13
C LEU A 75 -10.30 7.43 2.52
N GLY A 76 -11.30 7.95 3.24
CA GLY A 76 -12.71 7.86 2.87
C GLY A 76 -13.44 6.61 3.37
N GLN A 77 -12.75 5.70 4.09
CA GLN A 77 -13.42 4.64 4.86
C GLN A 77 -13.49 5.06 6.33
N PRO A 78 -14.68 5.27 6.93
CA PRO A 78 -14.81 5.87 8.27
C PRO A 78 -13.97 5.22 9.36
N ASP A 79 -13.89 3.88 9.38
CA ASP A 79 -13.16 3.14 10.40
C ASP A 79 -11.63 3.26 10.29
N GLN A 80 -11.13 3.63 9.11
CA GLN A 80 -9.70 3.79 8.83
C GLN A 80 -9.29 5.26 8.80
N GLU A 81 -10.19 6.13 8.38
CA GLU A 81 -9.93 7.55 8.21
C GLU A 81 -9.55 8.24 9.53
N ASP A 82 -10.22 7.91 10.64
CA ASP A 82 -9.86 8.46 11.95
C ASP A 82 -8.45 8.07 12.38
N LEU A 83 -8.08 6.78 12.24
CA LEU A 83 -6.73 6.30 12.49
C LEU A 83 -5.70 7.03 11.63
N LEU A 84 -6.01 7.27 10.36
CA LEU A 84 -5.09 7.93 9.43
C LEU A 84 -4.95 9.43 9.72
N LEU A 85 -6.05 10.16 9.86
CA LEU A 85 -6.05 11.61 9.99
C LEU A 85 -5.70 12.08 11.41
N ASN A 86 -6.24 11.42 12.43
CA ASN A 86 -6.08 11.82 13.83
C ASN A 86 -5.00 11.03 14.57
N GLY A 87 -4.55 9.89 14.02
CA GLY A 87 -3.45 9.09 14.56
C GLY A 87 -2.16 9.23 13.75
N LEU A 88 -2.12 8.62 12.58
CA LEU A 88 -0.90 8.44 11.79
C LEU A 88 -0.33 9.75 11.25
N LEU A 89 -1.19 10.61 10.71
CA LEU A 89 -0.76 11.88 10.09
C LEU A 89 -0.03 12.80 11.09
N PRO A 90 -0.52 13.02 12.33
CA PRO A 90 0.23 13.72 13.37
C PRO A 90 1.58 13.09 13.69
N GLU A 91 1.66 11.76 13.79
CA GLU A 91 2.91 11.07 14.11
C GLU A 91 3.96 11.22 13.01
N LEU A 92 3.57 11.14 11.74
CA LEU A 92 4.49 11.38 10.62
C LEU A 92 5.03 12.80 10.61
N ARG A 93 4.17 13.80 10.90
CA ARG A 93 4.58 15.20 11.00
C ARG A 93 5.51 15.46 12.19
N ARG A 94 5.22 14.86 13.35
CA ARG A 94 6.06 14.98 14.56
C ARG A 94 7.49 14.46 14.33
N ARG A 95 7.66 13.56 13.37
CA ARG A 95 8.95 12.93 13.01
C ARG A 95 9.62 13.57 11.79
N ASP A 96 9.08 14.68 11.28
CA ASP A 96 9.55 15.35 10.06
C ASP A 96 9.57 14.42 8.82
N LEU A 97 8.64 13.46 8.75
CA LEU A 97 8.47 12.54 7.61
C LEU A 97 7.43 13.02 6.60
N LEU A 98 6.64 14.02 6.96
CA LEU A 98 5.64 14.62 6.11
C LEU A 98 5.54 16.12 6.40
N ASP A 99 5.40 16.92 5.35
CA ASP A 99 5.21 18.36 5.47
C ASP A 99 3.92 18.69 6.26
N THR A 100 3.94 19.82 6.96
CA THR A 100 2.80 20.31 7.75
C THR A 100 1.76 21.02 6.89
N ASP A 101 2.18 21.59 5.76
CA ASP A 101 1.33 22.26 4.78
C ASP A 101 1.84 21.98 3.36
N TYR A 102 1.03 22.30 2.36
CA TYR A 102 1.43 22.21 0.97
C TYR A 102 2.58 23.18 0.65
N VAL A 103 3.60 22.67 -0.03
CA VAL A 103 4.79 23.44 -0.40
C VAL A 103 4.51 24.34 -1.62
N GLY A 104 3.50 24.01 -2.44
CA GLY A 104 3.12 24.81 -3.60
C GLY A 104 1.64 24.71 -3.95
N GLY A 105 1.23 25.46 -4.98
CA GLY A 105 -0.18 25.59 -5.39
C GLY A 105 -0.70 24.46 -6.29
N ASP A 106 0.14 23.50 -6.66
CA ASP A 106 -0.24 22.37 -7.52
C ASP A 106 0.49 21.07 -7.13
N PHE A 107 0.03 19.96 -7.69
CA PHE A 107 0.57 18.63 -7.40
C PHE A 107 2.06 18.49 -7.78
N ARG A 108 2.52 19.11 -8.86
CA ARG A 108 3.92 19.03 -9.28
C ARG A 108 4.82 19.81 -8.31
N ALA A 109 4.39 21.00 -7.91
CA ALA A 109 5.09 21.83 -6.95
C ALA A 109 5.21 21.14 -5.58
N ASN A 110 4.15 20.44 -5.14
CA ASN A 110 4.17 19.65 -3.90
C ASN A 110 5.13 18.45 -3.97
N LEU A 111 5.33 17.87 -5.16
CA LEU A 111 6.35 16.86 -5.41
C LEU A 111 7.74 17.45 -5.70
N LYS A 112 7.89 18.79 -5.61
CA LYS A 112 9.13 19.52 -5.94
C LYS A 112 9.63 19.25 -7.36
N LEU A 113 8.70 18.94 -8.28
CA LEU A 113 9.00 18.71 -9.69
C LEU A 113 9.05 20.05 -10.46
N PRO A 114 9.85 20.15 -11.54
CA PRO A 114 9.88 21.33 -12.39
C PRO A 114 8.50 21.68 -12.96
N ALA A 115 8.27 22.97 -13.27
CA ALA A 115 7.07 23.40 -13.98
C ALA A 115 6.90 22.62 -15.29
N LEU A 116 5.65 22.29 -15.62
CA LEU A 116 5.37 21.61 -16.89
C LEU A 116 5.70 22.55 -18.04
N GLN A 117 6.71 22.20 -18.84
CA GLN A 117 6.99 22.89 -20.08
C GLN A 117 5.89 22.50 -21.07
N ARG A 118 4.99 23.44 -21.38
CA ARG A 118 4.12 23.27 -22.55
C ARG A 118 4.99 23.53 -23.77
N GLU A 119 5.19 22.51 -24.61
CA GLU A 119 5.64 22.76 -25.96
C GLU A 119 4.59 23.62 -26.64
N THR A 120 4.89 24.91 -26.81
CA THR A 120 4.19 25.74 -27.78
C THR A 120 4.51 25.14 -29.14
N ALA A 121 3.59 24.33 -29.67
CA ALA A 121 3.63 23.98 -31.08
C ALA A 121 3.65 25.30 -31.85
N LEU A 122 4.79 25.61 -32.47
CA LEU A 122 4.90 26.70 -33.44
C LEU A 122 3.90 26.40 -34.56
N ALA A 123 2.87 27.23 -34.65
CA ALA A 123 1.97 27.31 -35.79
C ALA A 123 2.65 28.10 -36.93
#